data_AF-A0A5C7LFK5-F1
#
_entry.id   AF-A0A5C7LFK5-F1
#
_cell.length_a   1.000
_cell.length_b   1.000
_cell.length_c   1.000
_cell.angle_alpha   90.00
_cell.angle_beta   90.00
_cell.angle_gamma   90.00
#
_symmetry.space_group_name_H-M   'P 1'
#
loop_
_entity.id
_entity.type
_entity.pdbx_description
1 polymer ?
#
loop_
_entity_poly.entity_id
_entity_poly.type
_entity_poly.pdbx_seq_one_letter_code
_entity_poly.pdbx_strand_id
1 'polypeptide(L)' 'MIEYRRVFGPREDVERIQAVLREAGLDFSYSDCDALWRHHSDQFAASWMSLPTTNDALLECLCEQIKSYAEEV' A
#
# COMPACT_ATOMS: atom_id res chain seq x y z
N MET A 1 -4.73 17.12 -8.65
CA MET A 1 -5.76 16.07 -8.76
C MET A 1 -5.04 14.75 -8.61
N ILE A 2 -5.40 13.95 -7.61
CA ILE A 2 -4.84 12.61 -7.45
C ILE A 2 -5.61 11.72 -8.43
N GLU A 3 -4.92 11.25 -9.46
CA GLU A 3 -5.48 10.23 -10.34
C GLU A 3 -5.39 8.88 -9.65
N TYR A 4 -6.47 8.13 -9.76
CA TYR A 4 -6.69 6.86 -9.10
C TYR A 4 -6.79 5.78 -10.17
N ARG A 5 -5.89 4.79 -10.13
CA ARG A 5 -5.82 3.74 -11.17
C ARG A 5 -6.95 2.71 -10.97
N ARG A 6 -7.51 2.21 -12.07
CA ARG A 6 -8.38 1.02 -12.06
C ARG A 6 -7.63 -0.17 -11.44
N VAL A 7 -8.29 -0.84 -10.50
CA VAL A 7 -7.76 -1.95 -9.69
C VAL A 7 -7.22 -3.06 -10.59
N PHE A 8 -5.93 -3.36 -10.46
CA PHE A 8 -5.34 -4.61 -10.92
C PHE A 8 -5.46 -5.61 -9.77
N GLY A 9 -5.42 -6.92 -10.02
CA GLY A 9 -5.75 -7.90 -8.97
C GLY A 9 -4.89 -7.76 -7.69
N PRO A 10 -5.29 -8.39 -6.58
CA PRO A 10 -4.63 -8.26 -5.27
C PRO A 10 -3.11 -8.43 -5.32
N ARG A 11 -2.66 -9.37 -6.16
CA ARG A 11 -1.26 -9.66 -6.35
C ARG A 11 -0.48 -8.50 -6.96
N GLU A 12 -1.01 -7.84 -7.99
CA GLU A 12 -0.32 -6.76 -8.69
C GLU A 12 -0.20 -5.51 -7.80
N ASP A 13 -1.20 -5.24 -6.98
CA ASP A 13 -1.15 -4.15 -6.00
C ASP A 13 -0.06 -4.41 -4.93
N VAL A 14 0.02 -5.63 -4.42
CA VAL A 14 1.06 -6.01 -3.44
C VAL A 14 2.46 -5.96 -4.08
N GLU A 15 2.63 -6.44 -5.31
CA GLU A 15 3.90 -6.35 -6.06
C GLU A 15 4.30 -4.88 -6.28
N ARG A 16 3.33 -4.00 -6.55
CA ARG A 16 3.58 -2.56 -6.70
C ARG A 16 3.98 -1.90 -5.38
N ILE A 17 3.29 -2.21 -4.29
CA ILE A 17 3.62 -1.73 -2.94
C ILE A 17 5.06 -2.13 -2.59
N GLN A 18 5.40 -3.40 -2.82
CA GLN A 18 6.74 -3.90 -2.57
C GLN A 18 7.79 -3.16 -3.42
N ALA A 19 7.52 -2.92 -4.70
CA ALA A 19 8.43 -2.18 -5.57
C ALA A 19 8.68 -0.76 -5.05
N VAL A 20 7.62 -0.03 -4.66
CA VAL A 20 7.73 1.35 -4.16
C VAL A 20 8.45 1.41 -2.81
N LEU A 21 8.16 0.49 -1.89
CA LEU A 21 8.87 0.41 -0.61
C LEU A 21 10.36 0.11 -0.80
N ARG A 22 10.67 -0.80 -1.74
CA ARG A 22 12.06 -1.13 -2.07
C ARG A 22 12.81 0.03 -2.71
N GLU A 23 12.17 0.79 -3.59
CA GLU A 23 12.74 2.03 -4.16
C GLU A 23 13.00 3.09 -3.07
N ALA A 24 12.16 3.14 -2.03
CA ALA A 24 12.35 3.99 -0.86
C ALA A 24 13.41 3.48 0.14
N GLY A 25 14.03 2.32 -0.11
CA GLY A 25 15.04 1.71 0.78
C GLY A 25 14.45 0.96 1.97
N LEU A 26 13.15 0.68 1.96
CA LEU A 26 12.47 -0.13 2.97
C LEU A 26 12.39 -1.59 2.48
N ASP A 27 13.05 -2.50 3.20
CA ASP A 27 13.04 -3.92 2.87
C ASP A 27 11.84 -4.61 3.52
N PHE A 28 10.72 -4.67 2.78
CA PHE A 28 9.51 -5.36 3.19
C PHE A 28 9.35 -6.67 2.41
N SER A 29 9.02 -7.75 3.11
CA SER A 29 8.69 -9.01 2.44
C SER A 29 7.34 -8.90 1.74
N TYR A 30 7.10 -9.80 0.78
CA TYR A 30 5.79 -9.87 0.11
C TYR A 30 4.66 -10.10 1.11
N SER A 31 4.89 -10.91 2.13
CA SER A 31 3.91 -11.20 3.19
C SER A 31 3.60 -9.96 4.04
N ASP A 32 4.60 -9.12 4.32
CA ASP A 32 4.38 -7.86 5.06
C ASP A 32 3.60 -6.85 4.21
N CYS A 33 3.90 -6.80 2.89
CA CYS A 33 3.16 -5.97 1.94
C CYS A 33 1.71 -6.43 1.79
N ASP A 34 1.46 -7.75 1.75
CA ASP A 34 0.11 -8.33 1.75
C ASP A 34 -0.64 -7.98 3.04
N ALA A 35 0.01 -8.13 4.20
CA ALA A 35 -0.59 -7.78 5.48
C ALA A 35 -0.97 -6.29 5.57
N LEU A 36 -0.06 -5.40 5.17
CA LEU A 36 -0.33 -3.96 5.09
C LEU A 36 -1.50 -3.65 4.15
N TRP A 37 -1.49 -4.25 2.96
CA TRP A 37 -2.54 -4.07 1.97
C TRP A 37 -3.89 -4.61 2.46
N ARG A 38 -3.92 -5.73 3.19
CA ARG A 38 -5.14 -6.31 3.77
C ARG A 38 -5.67 -5.45 4.92
N HIS A 39 -4.78 -5.02 5.82
CA HIS A 39 -5.14 -4.16 6.94
C HIS A 39 -5.75 -2.84 6.46
N HIS A 40 -5.14 -2.21 5.46
CA HIS A 40 -5.68 -1.00 4.84
C HIS A 40 -7.04 -1.26 4.16
N SER A 41 -7.18 -2.38 3.45
CA SER A 41 -8.46 -2.75 2.80
C SER A 41 -9.59 -2.96 3.82
N ASP A 42 -9.27 -3.51 4.99
CA ASP A 42 -10.21 -3.76 6.09
C ASP A 42 -10.65 -2.46 6.78
N GLN A 43 -9.70 -1.57 7.12
CA GLN A 43 -9.98 -0.32 7.82
C GLN A 43 -10.91 0.64 7.05
N PHE A 44 -10.84 0.66 5.73
CA PHE A 44 -11.66 1.56 4.91
C PHE A 44 -13.00 0.94 4.48
N ALA A 45 -13.31 -0.30 4.90
CA ALA A 45 -14.43 -1.10 4.38
C ALA A 45 -14.53 -1.09 2.84
N ALA A 46 -13.41 -0.77 2.20
CA ALA A 46 -13.29 -0.49 0.79
C ALA A 46 -12.37 -1.60 0.28
N SER A 47 -12.99 -2.59 -0.34
CA SER A 47 -12.33 -3.71 -1.00
C SER A 47 -11.53 -3.23 -2.23
N TRP A 48 -10.56 -2.33 -2.03
CA TRP A 48 -9.87 -1.49 -3.01
C TRP A 48 -10.69 -0.28 -3.43
N MET A 49 -10.32 0.91 -2.96
CA MET A 49 -10.43 2.04 -3.85
C MET A 49 -9.07 2.68 -4.06
N SER A 50 -8.48 2.24 -5.16
CA SER A 50 -7.47 2.90 -5.96
C SER A 50 -6.21 3.32 -5.22
N LEU A 51 -5.15 2.53 -5.40
CA LEU A 51 -3.81 3.01 -5.11
C LEU A 51 -3.54 4.30 -5.92
N PRO A 52 -2.85 5.28 -5.32
CA PRO A 52 -2.39 6.45 -6.06
C PRO A 52 -1.66 6.03 -7.34
N THR A 53 -1.91 6.76 -8.42
CA THR A 53 -1.29 6.42 -9.70
C THR A 53 0.21 6.75 -9.71
N THR A 54 0.66 7.69 -8.87
CA THR A 54 2.07 8.05 -8.70
C THR A 54 2.71 7.30 -7.53
N ASN A 55 3.99 6.95 -7.69
CA ASN A 55 4.74 6.22 -6.67
C ASN A 55 4.96 7.06 -5.41
N ASP A 56 5.20 8.38 -5.53
CA ASP A 56 5.33 9.27 -4.37
C ASP A 56 4.07 9.30 -3.50
N ALA A 57 2.89 9.49 -4.10
CA ALA A 57 1.64 9.52 -3.34
C ALA A 57 1.30 8.15 -2.75
N LEU A 58 1.68 7.06 -3.43
CA LEU A 58 1.57 5.70 -2.89
C LEU A 58 2.51 5.53 -1.69
N LEU A 59 3.76 6.01 -1.76
CA LEU A 59 4.72 5.94 -0.67
C LEU A 59 4.28 6.76 0.54
N GLU A 60 3.77 7.98 0.34
CA GLU A 60 3.24 8.81 1.43
C GLU A 60 2.10 8.09 2.17
N CYS A 61 1.14 7.55 1.41
CA CYS A 61 0.03 6.78 1.96
C CYS A 61 0.51 5.54 2.73
N LEU A 62 1.46 4.79 2.16
CA LEU A 62 2.04 3.62 2.83
C LEU A 62 2.80 4.00 4.11
N CYS A 63 3.53 5.12 4.12
CA CYS A 63 4.24 5.60 5.29
C CYS A 63 3.30 5.95 6.45
N GLU A 64 2.15 6.57 6.17
CA GLU A 64 1.13 6.84 7.18
C GLU A 64 0.54 5.53 7.74
N GLN A 65 0.29 4.56 6.87
CA GLN A 65 -0.24 3.25 7.28
C GLN A 65 0.75 2.42 8.09
N ILE A 66 2.04 2.43 7.71
CA ILE A 66 3.09 1.76 8.47
C ILE A 66 3.21 2.37 9.87
N LYS A 67 3.07 3.70 10.01
CA LYS A 67 3.06 4.36 11.33
C LYS A 67 1.85 3.92 12.16
N SER A 68 0.65 3.96 11.58
CA SER A 68 -0.57 3.50 12.27
C SER A 68 -0.44 2.03 12.72
N TYR A 69 0.04 1.16 11.83
CA TYR A 69 0.25 -0.26 12.15
C TYR A 69 1.32 -0.46 13.24
N ALA A 70 2.41 0.32 13.23
CA ALA A 70 3.44 0.27 14.27
C ALA A 70 2.98 0.84 15.63
N GLU A 71 1.92 1.65 15.68
CA GLU A 71 1.33 2.17 16.91
C GLU A 71 0.26 1.22 17.51
N GLU A 72 -0.34 0.36 16.69
CA GLU A 72 -1.35 -0.63 17.12
C GLU A 72 -0.78 -2.00 17.52
N VAL A 73 0.50 -2.28 17.21
CA VAL A 73 1.23 -3.52 17.54
C VAL A 73 2.22 -3.31 18.68
#